data_AF-A0A2N1UDP5-F1
#
_entry.id   AF-A0A2N1UDP5-F1
#
_cell.length_a   1.000
_cell.length_b   1.000
_cell.length_c   1.000
_cell.angle_alpha   90.00
_cell.angle_beta   90.00
_cell.angle_gamma   90.00
#
_symmetry.space_group_name_H-M   'P 1'
#
loop_
_entity.id
_entity.type
_entity.pdbx_description
1 polymer ?
#
loop_
_entity_poly.entity_id
_entity_poly.type
_entity_poly.pdbx_seq_one_letter_code
_entity_poly.pdbx_strand_id
1 'polypeptide(L)'
;MRKTIVTVLMVLMFASLCAAQPAKFVDDNAALRYLMAMGYMPQISSKTADKLADVRDLESFKKLTKDNLKELNSASGFLYTVTRLLDLAADCSECTFIVDKNLDFDTIVPPYRSIRLFARYINAQGWQDAENEAYVEAARKFCHVFRLGLNVSSDGFAINGSFGIAIQKMAVESINNLLALNSDEKVKKILADCFANLPKPIVDSKVHIGYERVFIANSLIRAEKDPTMFGHMELFKDESRKPEPKIVAPDKACAANQRVLMGALEMYFMDNEFAPLSSDSETVIKMLVDQKYLKTGPVCENKGKYIFTLAEGEEYYDVSCSCGADPEKQSASIGETKEKEPEFSPEVMKKIDEYIKSEAYVEDKKEINVIFDEMLKIDPYTTTGDEAAGKLAERIESNKSTLVQYLMMNPQSFYKTLRENQQRIDDLVKKLSQ
;
A
#
# COMPACT_ATOMS: atom_id res chain seq x y z
N MET A 1 16.68 -67.43 1.38
CA MET A 1 17.26 -66.07 1.57
C MET A 1 16.86 -65.08 0.49
N ARG A 2 17.14 -65.32 -0.81
CA ARG A 2 16.89 -64.33 -1.88
C ARG A 2 15.42 -63.88 -2.00
N LYS A 3 14.46 -64.80 -1.90
CA LYS A 3 13.01 -64.47 -1.97
C LYS A 3 12.52 -63.68 -0.75
N THR A 4 13.00 -64.02 0.45
CA THR A 4 12.65 -63.35 1.71
C THR A 4 13.12 -61.89 1.73
N ILE A 5 14.32 -61.62 1.20
CA ILE A 5 14.87 -60.26 1.10
C ILE A 5 14.05 -59.41 0.11
N VAL A 6 13.63 -59.98 -1.02
CA VAL A 6 12.80 -59.27 -2.01
C VAL A 6 11.42 -58.94 -1.45
N THR A 7 10.80 -59.85 -0.69
CA THR A 7 9.51 -59.59 -0.05
C THR A 7 9.61 -58.49 1.00
N VAL A 8 10.66 -58.48 1.82
CA VAL A 8 10.88 -57.42 2.83
C VAL A 8 11.13 -56.06 2.17
N LEU A 9 11.90 -56.01 1.08
CA LEU A 9 12.11 -54.78 0.31
C LEU A 9 10.83 -54.26 -0.34
N MET A 10 9.98 -55.13 -0.88
CA MET A 10 8.67 -54.70 -1.41
C MET A 10 7.76 -54.17 -0.29
N VAL A 11 7.70 -54.84 0.86
CA VAL A 11 6.87 -54.38 1.99
C VAL A 11 7.35 -53.03 2.52
N LEU A 12 8.67 -52.80 2.60
CA LEU A 12 9.25 -51.51 2.98
C LEU A 12 8.96 -50.42 1.93
N MET A 13 9.02 -50.74 0.64
CA MET A 13 8.63 -49.80 -0.42
C MET A 13 7.15 -49.44 -0.37
N PHE A 14 6.25 -50.41 -0.19
CA PHE A 14 4.82 -50.15 -0.02
C PHE A 14 4.52 -49.37 1.27
N ALA A 15 5.22 -49.66 2.37
CA ALA A 15 5.11 -48.88 3.61
C ALA A 15 5.57 -47.42 3.42
N SER A 16 6.64 -47.19 2.65
CA SER A 16 7.10 -45.83 2.32
C SER A 16 6.16 -45.07 1.40
N LEU A 17 5.48 -45.76 0.48
CA LEU A 17 4.45 -45.19 -0.40
C LEU A 17 3.15 -44.87 0.36
N CYS A 18 2.82 -45.64 1.41
CA CYS A 18 1.68 -45.34 2.30
C CYS A 18 2.00 -44.29 3.38
N ALA A 19 3.28 -44.11 3.73
CA ALA A 19 3.74 -43.08 4.67
C ALA A 19 4.02 -41.72 3.99
N ALA A 20 4.16 -41.70 2.67
CA ALA A 20 4.12 -40.47 1.89
C ALA A 20 2.69 -39.94 1.91
N GLN A 21 2.34 -39.20 2.96
CA GLN A 21 1.21 -38.28 2.89
C GLN A 21 1.40 -37.45 1.62
N PRO A 22 0.37 -37.27 0.77
CA PRO A 22 0.49 -36.33 -0.34
C PRO A 22 1.00 -35.03 0.26
N ALA A 23 2.07 -34.47 -0.32
CA ALA A 23 2.60 -33.18 0.13
C ALA A 23 1.39 -32.25 0.23
N LYS A 24 0.97 -31.99 1.47
CA LYS A 24 -0.17 -31.11 1.72
C LYS A 24 0.30 -29.82 1.10
N PHE A 25 -0.39 -29.36 0.05
CA PHE A 25 -0.09 -28.05 -0.51
C PHE A 25 -0.42 -27.05 0.60
N VAL A 26 0.58 -26.74 1.41
CA VAL A 26 0.55 -25.64 2.36
C VAL A 26 0.99 -24.47 1.51
N ASP A 27 0.00 -23.81 0.90
CA ASP A 27 0.23 -22.48 0.38
C ASP A 27 0.76 -21.64 1.55
N ASP A 28 2.01 -21.19 1.48
CA ASP A 28 2.66 -20.51 2.59
C ASP A 28 2.61 -18.98 2.46
N ASN A 29 1.64 -18.48 1.70
CA ASN A 29 1.44 -17.04 1.48
C ASN A 29 0.41 -16.44 2.45
N ALA A 30 0.86 -15.57 3.34
CA ALA A 30 0.02 -14.84 4.29
C ALA A 30 -1.02 -13.94 3.58
N ALA A 31 -0.70 -13.39 2.41
CA ALA A 31 -1.59 -12.49 1.67
C ALA A 31 -2.93 -13.14 1.34
N LEU A 32 -2.94 -14.44 0.97
CA LEU A 32 -4.19 -15.15 0.72
C LEU A 32 -5.06 -15.23 1.98
N ARG A 33 -4.45 -15.45 3.16
CA ARG A 33 -5.19 -15.52 4.43
C ARG A 33 -5.79 -14.17 4.77
N TYR A 34 -5.06 -13.09 4.54
CA TYR A 34 -5.59 -11.73 4.69
C TYR A 34 -6.74 -11.45 3.72
N LEU A 35 -6.62 -11.83 2.45
CA LEU A 35 -7.70 -11.68 1.47
C LEU A 35 -8.96 -12.47 1.85
N MET A 36 -8.79 -13.71 2.34
CA MET A 36 -9.89 -14.50 2.87
C MET A 36 -10.53 -13.85 4.11
N ALA A 37 -9.71 -13.34 5.04
CA ALA A 37 -10.19 -12.68 6.24
C ALA A 37 -10.96 -11.40 5.92
N MET A 38 -10.47 -10.61 4.95
CA MET A 38 -11.17 -9.44 4.41
C MET A 38 -12.53 -9.81 3.81
N GLY A 39 -12.66 -10.97 3.18
CA GLY A 39 -13.95 -11.48 2.66
C GLY A 39 -15.02 -11.74 3.73
N TYR A 40 -14.62 -11.89 5.00
CA TYR A 40 -15.52 -12.02 6.15
C TYR A 40 -15.73 -10.71 6.92
N MET A 41 -15.04 -9.63 6.55
CA MET A 41 -15.24 -8.30 7.12
C MET A 41 -16.67 -7.83 6.80
N PRO A 42 -17.38 -7.18 7.75
CA PRO A 42 -18.68 -6.60 7.44
C PRO A 42 -18.57 -5.54 6.35
N GLN A 43 -19.70 -5.25 5.69
CA GLN A 43 -19.77 -4.12 4.78
C GLN A 43 -19.65 -2.83 5.59
N ILE A 44 -18.44 -2.29 5.52
CA ILE A 44 -17.96 -0.99 5.92
C ILE A 44 -18.74 0.18 5.34
N SER A 45 -19.72 0.85 5.98
CA SER A 45 -20.12 2.12 5.37
C SER A 45 -18.93 3.04 5.39
N SER A 46 -18.91 3.81 4.33
CA SER A 46 -17.96 4.84 4.01
C SER A 46 -17.79 5.73 5.28
N LYS A 47 -18.88 6.27 5.83
CA LYS A 47 -18.93 7.07 7.07
C LYS A 47 -18.32 6.40 8.30
N THR A 48 -18.64 5.12 8.49
CA THR A 48 -18.09 4.36 9.61
C THR A 48 -16.59 4.14 9.43
N ALA A 49 -16.12 3.86 8.22
CA ALA A 49 -14.70 3.59 7.92
C ALA A 49 -13.76 4.70 8.40
N ASP A 50 -14.25 5.94 8.41
CA ASP A 50 -13.48 7.09 8.87
C ASP A 50 -13.55 7.34 10.34
N LYS A 51 -14.71 7.12 10.95
CA LYS A 51 -14.74 7.07 12.41
C LYS A 51 -13.86 5.96 12.96
N LEU A 52 -13.64 4.87 12.22
CA LEU A 52 -12.66 3.84 12.57
C LEU A 52 -11.19 4.26 12.35
N ALA A 53 -10.93 5.27 11.51
CA ALA A 53 -9.58 5.79 11.26
C ALA A 53 -8.99 6.45 12.51
N ASP A 54 -9.85 7.15 13.26
CA ASP A 54 -9.56 7.88 14.49
C ASP A 54 -9.44 7.01 15.74
N VAL A 55 -9.85 5.74 15.68
CA VAL A 55 -9.82 4.86 16.84
C VAL A 55 -8.37 4.48 17.17
N ARG A 56 -7.84 5.03 18.26
CA ARG A 56 -6.48 4.78 18.78
C ARG A 56 -6.46 4.40 20.26
N ASP A 57 -7.56 4.63 20.96
CA ASP A 57 -7.73 4.38 22.39
C ASP A 57 -9.20 4.12 22.74
N LEU A 58 -9.45 3.82 24.02
CA LEU A 58 -10.80 3.57 24.52
C LEU A 58 -11.70 4.81 24.46
N GLU A 59 -11.13 6.02 24.54
CA GLU A 59 -11.91 7.26 24.50
C GLU A 59 -12.44 7.54 23.10
N SER A 60 -11.57 7.46 22.09
CA SER A 60 -11.91 7.55 20.66
C SER A 60 -12.87 6.45 20.25
N PHE A 61 -12.69 5.21 20.73
CA PHE A 61 -13.67 4.14 20.50
C PHE A 61 -15.06 4.47 21.08
N LYS A 62 -15.14 5.02 22.30
CA LYS A 62 -16.41 5.41 22.93
C LYS A 62 -17.13 6.57 22.25
N LYS A 63 -16.45 7.31 21.36
CA LYS A 63 -17.05 8.36 20.52
C LYS A 63 -17.79 7.79 19.31
N LEU A 64 -17.66 6.49 19.01
CA LEU A 64 -18.41 5.83 17.94
C LEU A 64 -19.91 5.88 18.22
N THR A 65 -20.70 6.21 17.20
CA THR A 65 -22.16 6.24 17.31
C THR A 65 -22.73 4.83 17.35
N LYS A 66 -24.01 4.71 17.76
CA LYS A 66 -24.73 3.42 17.72
C LYS A 66 -24.76 2.79 16.33
N ASP A 67 -24.84 3.61 15.28
CA ASP A 67 -24.84 3.13 13.89
C ASP A 67 -23.46 2.60 13.50
N ASN A 68 -22.38 3.29 13.89
CA ASN A 68 -21.02 2.79 13.67
C ASN A 68 -20.81 1.43 14.37
N LEU A 69 -21.24 1.31 15.63
CA LEU A 69 -21.13 0.06 16.39
C LEU A 69 -22.00 -1.06 15.79
N LYS A 70 -23.17 -0.72 15.23
CA LYS A 70 -24.03 -1.70 14.56
C LYS A 70 -23.36 -2.27 13.30
N GLU A 71 -22.76 -1.42 12.47
CA GLU A 71 -22.02 -1.87 11.29
C GLU A 71 -20.80 -2.70 11.66
N LEU A 72 -20.00 -2.22 12.63
CA LEU A 72 -18.83 -2.91 13.18
C LEU A 72 -19.18 -4.35 13.63
N ASN A 73 -20.36 -4.53 14.24
CA ASN A 73 -20.80 -5.81 14.79
C ASN A 73 -21.68 -6.66 13.86
N SER A 74 -22.01 -6.16 12.66
CA SER A 74 -22.96 -6.81 11.74
C SER A 74 -22.48 -8.18 11.23
N ALA A 75 -21.17 -8.45 11.27
CA ALA A 75 -20.55 -9.73 10.92
C ALA A 75 -19.82 -10.39 12.10
N SER A 76 -20.18 -10.06 13.35
CA SER A 76 -19.55 -10.59 14.57
C SER A 76 -19.51 -12.12 14.64
N GLY A 77 -20.47 -12.82 14.02
CA GLY A 77 -20.49 -14.28 13.90
C GLY A 77 -19.30 -14.89 13.13
N PHE A 78 -18.59 -14.09 12.33
CA PHE A 78 -17.39 -14.52 11.60
C PHE A 78 -16.07 -14.11 12.25
N LEU A 79 -16.10 -13.37 13.38
CA LEU A 79 -14.89 -12.84 14.00
C LEU A 79 -13.92 -13.94 14.44
N TYR A 80 -14.43 -15.10 14.86
CA TYR A 80 -13.61 -16.28 15.14
C TYR A 80 -12.85 -16.76 13.89
N THR A 81 -13.54 -16.85 12.75
CA THR A 81 -12.94 -17.25 11.47
C THR A 81 -11.88 -16.24 11.03
N VAL A 82 -12.18 -14.95 11.16
CA VAL A 82 -11.24 -13.86 10.87
C VAL A 82 -9.98 -14.01 11.73
N THR A 83 -10.13 -14.14 13.04
CA THR A 83 -9.00 -14.28 13.98
C THR A 83 -8.18 -15.53 13.65
N ARG A 84 -8.84 -16.66 13.34
CA ARG A 84 -8.16 -17.89 12.93
C ARG A 84 -7.34 -17.72 11.66
N LEU A 85 -7.85 -16.97 10.68
CA LEU A 85 -7.10 -16.66 9.45
C LEU A 85 -5.91 -15.75 9.74
N LEU A 86 -6.01 -14.82 10.70
CA LEU A 86 -4.91 -13.96 11.12
C LEU A 86 -3.83 -14.73 11.89
N ASP A 87 -4.21 -15.73 12.69
CA ASP A 87 -3.26 -16.68 13.29
C ASP A 87 -2.51 -17.45 12.20
N LEU A 88 -3.25 -18.03 11.24
CA LEU A 88 -2.65 -18.76 10.12
C LEU A 88 -1.74 -17.88 9.25
N ALA A 89 -2.10 -16.62 9.04
CA ALA A 89 -1.27 -15.66 8.33
C ALA A 89 0.04 -15.37 9.06
N ALA A 90 0.04 -15.44 10.39
CA ALA A 90 1.24 -15.22 11.19
C ALA A 90 2.18 -16.43 11.24
N ASP A 91 1.67 -17.62 10.93
CA ASP A 91 2.48 -18.84 10.81
C ASP A 91 3.13 -18.97 9.41
N CYS A 92 2.76 -18.11 8.46
CA CYS A 92 3.29 -18.14 7.11
C CYS A 92 4.70 -17.55 7.01
N SER A 93 5.56 -18.17 6.18
CA SER A 93 6.92 -17.66 5.95
C SER A 93 7.02 -16.62 4.83
N GLU A 94 6.00 -16.51 3.97
CA GLU A 94 5.96 -15.55 2.87
C GLU A 94 4.69 -14.68 2.92
N CYS A 95 4.78 -13.45 2.42
CA CYS A 95 3.62 -12.60 2.16
C CYS A 95 3.82 -11.83 0.86
N THR A 96 3.04 -12.15 -0.17
CA THR A 96 2.99 -11.39 -1.42
C THR A 96 1.57 -11.23 -1.92
N PHE A 97 1.16 -9.97 -2.09
CA PHE A 97 -0.08 -9.58 -2.75
C PHE A 97 0.12 -9.43 -4.27
N ILE A 98 1.37 -9.42 -4.74
CA ILE A 98 1.73 -9.28 -6.15
C ILE A 98 1.65 -10.65 -6.83
N VAL A 99 0.65 -10.82 -7.69
CA VAL A 99 0.41 -12.08 -8.42
C VAL A 99 1.17 -12.13 -9.75
N ASP A 100 1.45 -10.97 -10.37
CA ASP A 100 2.20 -10.88 -11.63
C ASP A 100 3.70 -10.69 -11.38
N LYS A 101 4.52 -11.45 -12.11
CA LYS A 101 5.99 -11.41 -12.04
C LYS A 101 6.62 -10.41 -13.01
N ASN A 102 5.84 -9.82 -13.91
CA ASN A 102 6.39 -8.88 -14.89
C ASN A 102 6.91 -7.59 -14.23
N LEU A 103 6.34 -7.20 -13.09
CA LEU A 103 6.74 -5.99 -12.35
C LEU A 103 6.83 -4.79 -13.29
N ASP A 104 5.79 -4.49 -14.04
CA ASP A 104 5.66 -3.29 -14.87
C ASP A 104 4.34 -2.54 -14.54
N PHE A 105 4.01 -1.50 -15.30
CA PHE A 105 2.81 -0.69 -15.08
C PHE A 105 1.47 -1.45 -15.10
N ASP A 106 1.40 -2.68 -15.64
CA ASP A 106 0.18 -3.51 -15.59
C ASP A 106 0.13 -4.42 -14.35
N THR A 107 1.18 -4.39 -13.51
CA THR A 107 1.25 -5.18 -12.28
C THR A 107 0.06 -4.83 -11.39
N ILE A 108 -0.72 -5.86 -11.04
CA ILE A 108 -1.87 -5.71 -10.15
C ILE A 108 -1.35 -5.29 -8.77
N VAL A 109 -1.72 -4.08 -8.36
CA VAL A 109 -1.40 -3.57 -7.03
C VAL A 109 -2.29 -4.20 -5.96
N PRO A 110 -1.79 -4.36 -4.73
CA PRO A 110 -2.60 -4.78 -3.59
C PRO A 110 -3.85 -3.91 -3.41
N PRO A 111 -4.96 -4.45 -2.88
CA PRO A 111 -6.18 -3.69 -2.60
C PRO A 111 -6.01 -2.82 -1.33
N TYR A 112 -5.16 -1.78 -1.39
CA TYR A 112 -4.75 -0.98 -0.24
C TYR A 112 -5.92 -0.44 0.58
N ARG A 113 -6.99 0.05 -0.08
CA ARG A 113 -8.20 0.54 0.61
C ARG A 113 -8.80 -0.54 1.51
N SER A 114 -8.98 -1.75 0.97
CA SER A 114 -9.52 -2.89 1.71
C SER A 114 -8.60 -3.32 2.84
N ILE A 115 -7.28 -3.34 2.62
CA ILE A 115 -6.30 -3.68 3.66
C ILE A 115 -6.33 -2.65 4.80
N ARG A 116 -6.41 -1.34 4.48
CA ARG A 116 -6.45 -0.28 5.50
C ARG A 116 -7.73 -0.36 6.32
N LEU A 117 -8.87 -0.50 5.63
CA LEU A 117 -10.17 -0.64 6.28
C LEU A 117 -10.19 -1.88 7.18
N PHE A 118 -9.63 -2.98 6.72
CA PHE A 118 -9.53 -4.21 7.50
C PHE A 118 -8.64 -4.04 8.74
N ALA A 119 -7.49 -3.36 8.62
CA ALA A 119 -6.65 -3.03 9.78
C ALA A 119 -7.40 -2.17 10.81
N ARG A 120 -8.13 -1.14 10.35
CA ARG A 120 -8.97 -0.28 11.21
C ARG A 120 -10.10 -1.07 11.87
N TYR A 121 -10.74 -1.97 11.13
CA TYR A 121 -11.79 -2.86 11.63
C TYR A 121 -11.28 -3.74 12.77
N ILE A 122 -10.16 -4.45 12.57
CA ILE A 122 -9.58 -5.32 13.61
C ILE A 122 -9.09 -4.49 14.81
N ASN A 123 -8.52 -3.30 14.58
CA ASN A 123 -8.13 -2.39 15.64
C ASN A 123 -9.34 -1.93 16.49
N ALA A 124 -10.44 -1.55 15.85
CA ALA A 124 -11.67 -1.18 16.57
C ALA A 124 -12.28 -2.37 17.33
N GLN A 125 -12.24 -3.58 16.76
CA GLN A 125 -12.63 -4.80 17.47
C GLN A 125 -11.74 -5.07 18.71
N GLY A 126 -10.45 -4.73 18.66
CA GLY A 126 -9.56 -4.78 19.82
C GLY A 126 -9.99 -3.79 20.91
N TRP A 127 -10.38 -2.58 20.55
CA TRP A 127 -10.90 -1.60 21.51
C TRP A 127 -12.27 -1.97 22.08
N GLN A 128 -13.12 -2.64 21.29
CA GLN A 128 -14.36 -3.22 21.77
C GLN A 128 -14.12 -4.32 22.82
N ASP A 129 -13.12 -5.19 22.63
CA ASP A 129 -12.74 -6.16 23.65
C ASP A 129 -12.25 -5.47 24.93
N ALA A 130 -11.41 -4.43 24.79
CA ALA A 130 -10.89 -3.67 25.93
C ALA A 130 -12.01 -2.95 26.71
N GLU A 131 -13.05 -2.45 26.02
CA GLU A 131 -14.24 -1.89 26.66
C GLU A 131 -14.98 -2.93 27.50
N ASN A 132 -15.01 -4.19 27.04
CA ASN A 132 -15.61 -5.33 27.74
C ASN A 132 -14.65 -6.00 28.73
N GLU A 133 -13.57 -5.32 29.13
CA GLU A 133 -12.52 -5.82 30.05
C GLU A 133 -11.79 -7.09 29.55
N ALA A 134 -11.95 -7.46 28.28
CA ALA A 134 -11.27 -8.58 27.64
C ALA A 134 -9.89 -8.17 27.10
N TYR A 135 -9.04 -7.60 27.97
CA TYR A 135 -7.75 -7.00 27.59
C TYR A 135 -6.77 -7.98 26.90
N VAL A 136 -6.87 -9.27 27.21
CA VAL A 136 -6.07 -10.33 26.56
C VAL A 136 -6.45 -10.48 25.08
N GLU A 137 -7.73 -10.46 24.75
CA GLU A 137 -8.20 -10.56 23.37
C GLU A 137 -7.93 -9.26 22.60
N ALA A 138 -8.06 -8.10 23.27
CA ALA A 138 -7.64 -6.81 22.72
C ALA A 138 -6.16 -6.83 22.31
N ALA A 139 -5.28 -7.31 23.19
CA ALA A 139 -3.85 -7.44 22.92
C ALA A 139 -3.57 -8.32 21.69
N ARG A 140 -4.24 -9.48 21.58
CA ARG A 140 -4.13 -10.36 20.41
C ARG A 140 -4.55 -9.66 19.13
N LYS A 141 -5.67 -8.94 19.13
CA LYS A 141 -6.14 -8.19 17.95
C LYS A 141 -5.14 -7.11 17.53
N PHE A 142 -4.59 -6.34 18.46
CA PHE A 142 -3.54 -5.36 18.11
C PHE A 142 -2.25 -6.02 17.59
N CYS A 143 -1.89 -7.19 18.11
CA CYS A 143 -0.79 -8.01 17.56
C CYS A 143 -1.07 -8.42 16.11
N HIS A 144 -2.30 -8.83 15.78
CA HIS A 144 -2.67 -9.17 14.41
C HIS A 144 -2.59 -7.97 13.47
N VAL A 145 -3.01 -6.78 13.91
CA VAL A 145 -2.87 -5.54 13.13
C VAL A 145 -1.39 -5.23 12.88
N PHE A 146 -0.54 -5.34 13.91
CA PHE A 146 0.90 -5.14 13.77
C PHE A 146 1.51 -6.12 12.75
N ARG A 147 1.18 -7.41 12.86
CA ARG A 147 1.66 -8.46 11.94
C ARG A 147 1.17 -8.27 10.51
N LEU A 148 -0.08 -7.82 10.31
CA LEU A 148 -0.56 -7.42 8.98
C LEU A 148 0.32 -6.30 8.40
N GLY A 149 0.61 -5.27 9.18
CA GLY A 149 1.49 -4.19 8.76
C GLY A 149 2.92 -4.67 8.44
N LEU A 150 3.47 -5.60 9.24
CA LEU A 150 4.76 -6.24 8.98
C LEU A 150 4.79 -7.01 7.66
N ASN A 151 3.76 -7.83 7.43
CA ASN A 151 3.66 -8.63 6.23
C ASN A 151 3.46 -7.77 4.97
N VAL A 152 2.62 -6.72 5.06
CA VAL A 152 2.43 -5.78 3.94
C VAL A 152 3.70 -4.96 3.69
N SER A 153 4.39 -4.50 4.73
CA SER A 153 5.64 -3.75 4.55
C SER A 153 6.81 -4.59 4.05
N SER A 154 6.71 -5.92 4.10
CA SER A 154 7.74 -6.82 3.56
C SER A 154 7.54 -7.13 2.08
N ASP A 155 6.40 -6.75 1.50
CA ASP A 155 6.03 -7.10 0.13
C ASP A 155 6.52 -6.05 -0.87
N GLY A 156 7.52 -6.36 -1.69
CA GLY A 156 7.77 -5.65 -2.96
C GLY A 156 8.02 -4.14 -2.87
N PHE A 157 7.11 -3.33 -3.44
CA PHE A 157 7.28 -1.88 -3.72
C PHE A 157 7.47 -0.99 -2.49
N ALA A 158 8.06 0.20 -2.64
CA ALA A 158 8.25 1.16 -1.55
C ALA A 158 6.92 1.68 -0.96
N ILE A 159 5.88 1.76 -1.79
CA ILE A 159 4.53 2.09 -1.34
C ILE A 159 3.96 1.04 -0.37
N ASN A 160 4.25 -0.25 -0.58
CA ASN A 160 3.86 -1.33 0.34
C ASN A 160 4.57 -1.17 1.68
N GLY A 161 5.88 -0.88 1.65
CA GLY A 161 6.68 -0.54 2.82
C GLY A 161 6.03 0.57 3.65
N SER A 162 5.73 1.70 2.98
CA SER A 162 5.14 2.89 3.62
C SER A 162 3.74 2.61 4.18
N PHE A 163 2.92 1.88 3.44
CA PHE A 163 1.57 1.52 3.84
C PHE A 163 1.56 0.55 5.04
N GLY A 164 2.42 -0.47 5.04
CA GLY A 164 2.59 -1.38 6.16
C GLY A 164 3.08 -0.67 7.42
N ILE A 165 3.97 0.33 7.29
CA ILE A 165 4.42 1.20 8.40
C ILE A 165 3.26 1.98 9.00
N ALA A 166 2.35 2.52 8.19
CA ALA A 166 1.18 3.22 8.72
C ALA A 166 0.29 2.29 9.57
N ILE A 167 0.11 1.04 9.15
CA ILE A 167 -0.63 0.02 9.92
C ILE A 167 0.11 -0.33 11.22
N GLN A 168 1.44 -0.51 11.16
CA GLN A 168 2.26 -0.76 12.36
C GLN A 168 2.19 0.39 13.35
N LYS A 169 2.25 1.64 12.89
CA LYS A 169 2.11 2.84 13.73
C LYS A 169 0.80 2.81 14.51
N MET A 170 -0.33 2.61 13.83
CA MET A 170 -1.65 2.47 14.45
C MET A 170 -1.66 1.35 15.50
N ALA A 171 -1.10 0.17 15.19
CA ALA A 171 -1.06 -0.94 16.14
C ALA A 171 -0.20 -0.60 17.38
N VAL A 172 0.97 0.01 17.20
CA VAL A 172 1.88 0.37 18.30
C VAL A 172 1.25 1.46 19.19
N GLU A 173 0.55 2.43 18.61
CA GLU A 173 -0.23 3.42 19.37
C GLU A 173 -1.30 2.72 20.23
N SER A 174 -2.10 1.83 19.61
CA SER A 174 -3.13 1.08 20.35
C SER A 174 -2.54 0.20 21.46
N ILE A 175 -1.41 -0.47 21.22
CA ILE A 175 -0.71 -1.29 22.22
C ILE A 175 -0.23 -0.42 23.38
N ASN A 176 0.37 0.73 23.10
CA ASN A 176 0.86 1.63 24.14
C ASN A 176 -0.28 2.16 25.02
N ASN A 177 -1.42 2.49 24.41
CA ASN A 177 -2.62 2.93 25.10
C ASN A 177 -3.25 1.79 25.91
N LEU A 178 -3.26 0.56 25.39
CA LEU A 178 -3.72 -0.61 26.14
C LEU A 178 -2.86 -0.85 27.39
N LEU A 179 -1.54 -0.78 27.26
CA LEU A 179 -0.60 -0.94 28.38
C LEU A 179 -0.75 0.16 29.45
N ALA A 180 -1.20 1.36 29.07
CA ALA A 180 -1.50 2.44 30.01
C ALA A 180 -2.82 2.18 30.77
N LEU A 181 -3.79 1.51 30.14
CA LEU A 181 -5.07 1.15 30.74
C LEU A 181 -4.98 -0.11 31.62
N ASN A 182 -4.19 -1.10 31.20
CA ASN A 182 -4.07 -2.38 31.87
C ASN A 182 -2.61 -2.88 31.81
N SER A 183 -2.05 -3.18 32.98
CA SER A 183 -0.68 -3.66 33.15
C SER A 183 -0.61 -5.13 33.58
N ASP A 184 -1.66 -5.92 33.32
CA ASP A 184 -1.70 -7.34 33.64
C ASP A 184 -0.55 -8.09 32.94
N GLU A 185 0.15 -8.93 33.70
CA GLU A 185 1.29 -9.72 33.21
C GLU A 185 0.94 -10.63 32.03
N LYS A 186 -0.31 -11.13 31.94
CA LYS A 186 -0.76 -11.92 30.79
C LYS A 186 -0.84 -11.07 29.52
N VAL A 187 -1.31 -9.83 29.63
CA VAL A 187 -1.37 -8.88 28.50
C VAL A 187 0.04 -8.55 28.05
N LYS A 188 0.93 -8.18 28.98
CA LYS A 188 2.35 -7.94 28.68
C LYS A 188 3.00 -9.14 28.01
N LYS A 189 2.76 -10.36 28.51
CA LYS A 189 3.31 -11.59 27.93
C LYS A 189 2.86 -11.80 26.49
N ILE A 190 1.57 -11.64 26.18
CA ILE A 190 1.06 -11.80 24.81
C ILE A 190 1.72 -10.81 23.86
N LEU A 191 1.84 -9.55 24.29
CA LEU A 191 2.51 -8.51 23.53
C LEU A 191 4.01 -8.82 23.37
N ALA A 192 4.70 -9.21 24.43
CA ALA A 192 6.10 -9.61 24.37
C ALA A 192 6.33 -10.79 23.42
N ASP A 193 5.49 -11.83 23.48
CA ASP A 193 5.53 -13.00 22.60
C ASP A 193 5.28 -12.60 21.13
N CYS A 194 4.39 -11.62 20.86
CA CYS A 194 4.16 -11.12 19.51
C CYS A 194 5.39 -10.44 18.90
N PHE A 195 6.15 -9.73 19.73
CA PHE A 195 7.34 -8.99 19.32
C PHE A 195 8.63 -9.82 19.51
N ALA A 196 8.50 -11.06 20.01
CA ALA A 196 9.61 -12.01 20.08
C ALA A 196 9.93 -12.50 18.66
N ASN A 197 11.19 -12.32 18.24
CA ASN A 197 11.71 -12.71 16.93
C ASN A 197 11.27 -11.85 15.74
N LEU A 198 11.03 -10.56 15.96
CA LEU A 198 10.87 -9.64 14.84
C LEU A 198 12.13 -9.55 13.97
N PRO A 199 11.98 -9.41 12.63
CA PRO A 199 13.12 -9.19 11.75
C PRO A 199 13.83 -7.89 12.12
N LYS A 200 15.15 -7.86 11.89
CA LYS A 200 15.99 -6.67 12.06
C LYS A 200 16.79 -6.43 10.78
N PRO A 201 16.56 -5.31 10.07
CA PRO A 201 15.55 -4.28 10.35
C PRO A 201 14.10 -4.80 10.18
N ILE A 202 13.13 -4.08 10.76
CA ILE A 202 11.70 -4.42 10.65
C ILE A 202 11.23 -4.39 9.19
N VAL A 203 11.72 -3.39 8.44
CA VAL A 203 11.44 -3.23 7.01
C VAL A 203 12.79 -3.24 6.27
N ASP A 204 13.01 -4.16 5.34
CA ASP A 204 14.25 -4.16 4.57
C ASP A 204 14.14 -3.18 3.38
N SER A 205 14.81 -2.03 3.50
CA SER A 205 14.82 -1.03 2.43
C SER A 205 15.37 -1.60 1.12
N LYS A 206 16.30 -2.57 1.16
CA LYS A 206 16.92 -3.13 -0.03
C LYS A 206 15.94 -3.90 -0.88
N VAL A 207 14.96 -4.57 -0.27
CA VAL A 207 13.88 -5.25 -0.98
C VAL A 207 13.09 -4.23 -1.80
N HIS A 208 12.65 -3.14 -1.16
CA HIS A 208 11.90 -2.08 -1.84
C HIS A 208 12.67 -1.41 -2.96
N ILE A 209 13.90 -0.98 -2.69
CA ILE A 209 14.73 -0.34 -3.71
C ILE A 209 15.03 -1.31 -4.87
N GLY A 210 15.21 -2.60 -4.59
CA GLY A 210 15.38 -3.64 -5.60
C GLY A 210 14.15 -3.81 -6.50
N TYR A 211 12.96 -3.89 -5.92
CA TYR A 211 11.71 -4.00 -6.68
C TYR A 211 11.46 -2.77 -7.55
N GLU A 212 11.65 -1.57 -6.99
CA GLU A 212 11.46 -0.30 -7.70
C GLU A 212 12.44 -0.18 -8.87
N ARG A 213 13.70 -0.61 -8.68
CA ARG A 213 14.68 -0.66 -9.77
C ARG A 213 14.22 -1.58 -10.91
N VAL A 214 13.78 -2.80 -10.58
CA VAL A 214 13.31 -3.76 -11.59
C VAL A 214 12.06 -3.22 -12.29
N PHE A 215 11.14 -2.64 -11.52
CA PHE A 215 9.91 -2.08 -12.06
C PHE A 215 10.16 -0.95 -13.04
N ILE A 216 11.02 0.00 -12.67
CA ILE A 216 11.39 1.11 -13.54
C ILE A 216 12.13 0.59 -14.77
N ALA A 217 13.07 -0.36 -14.61
CA ALA A 217 13.78 -0.94 -15.74
C ALA A 217 12.84 -1.64 -16.74
N ASN A 218 11.92 -2.47 -16.26
CA ASN A 218 10.95 -3.17 -17.10
C ASN A 218 9.98 -2.20 -17.77
N SER A 219 9.56 -1.17 -17.05
CA SER A 219 8.72 -0.09 -17.55
C SER A 219 9.38 0.69 -18.67
N LEU A 220 10.68 0.99 -18.55
CA LEU A 220 11.48 1.67 -19.59
C LEU A 220 11.68 0.78 -20.82
N ILE A 221 11.94 -0.53 -20.65
CA ILE A 221 12.01 -1.51 -21.75
C ILE A 221 10.67 -1.62 -22.47
N ARG A 222 9.55 -1.54 -21.74
CA ARG A 222 8.22 -1.58 -22.32
C ARG A 222 7.91 -0.29 -23.08
N ALA A 223 8.27 0.87 -22.54
CA ALA A 223 8.11 2.15 -23.21
C ALA A 223 8.85 2.21 -24.56
N GLU A 224 9.96 1.49 -24.73
CA GLU A 224 10.65 1.34 -26.03
C GLU A 224 9.80 0.60 -27.09
N LYS A 225 8.88 -0.28 -26.65
CA LYS A 225 7.96 -1.03 -27.52
C LYS A 225 6.61 -0.35 -27.67
N ASP A 226 6.20 0.38 -26.63
CA ASP A 226 4.97 1.14 -26.55
C ASP A 226 5.25 2.56 -26.03
N PRO A 227 5.70 3.48 -26.92
CA PRO A 227 6.05 4.85 -26.54
C PRO A 227 4.90 5.64 -25.91
N THR A 228 3.65 5.21 -26.10
CA THR A 228 2.47 5.88 -25.54
C THR A 228 2.50 5.94 -24.01
N MET A 229 3.25 5.04 -23.37
CA MET A 229 3.45 5.02 -21.91
C MET A 229 4.11 6.28 -21.34
N PHE A 230 4.85 7.03 -22.16
CA PHE A 230 5.44 8.31 -21.77
C PHE A 230 4.53 9.50 -22.03
N GLY A 231 3.40 9.32 -22.72
CA GLY A 231 2.53 10.42 -23.15
C GLY A 231 1.96 11.28 -22.02
N HIS A 232 1.89 10.75 -20.79
CA HIS A 232 1.44 11.49 -19.61
C HIS A 232 2.59 12.13 -18.80
N MET A 233 3.85 11.90 -19.17
CA MET A 233 4.98 12.52 -18.48
C MET A 233 5.06 14.01 -18.82
N GLU A 234 5.43 14.82 -17.82
CA GLU A 234 5.53 16.27 -18.01
C GLU A 234 6.51 16.68 -19.11
N LEU A 235 7.54 15.86 -19.34
CA LEU A 235 8.53 16.03 -20.40
C LEU A 235 7.91 16.11 -21.80
N PHE A 236 6.71 15.57 -22.01
CA PHE A 236 6.05 15.48 -23.32
C PHE A 236 4.70 16.20 -23.40
N LYS A 237 4.38 17.09 -22.45
CA LYS A 237 3.14 17.88 -22.48
C LYS A 237 2.98 18.65 -23.80
N ASP A 238 1.79 18.56 -24.39
CA ASP A 238 1.41 19.29 -25.60
C ASP A 238 0.94 20.70 -25.25
N GLU A 239 1.82 21.70 -25.37
CA GLU A 239 1.45 23.11 -25.15
C GLU A 239 0.52 23.68 -26.25
N SER A 240 0.34 22.97 -27.37
CA SER A 240 -0.42 23.45 -28.54
C SER A 240 -1.89 23.04 -28.55
N ARG A 241 -2.30 22.04 -27.75
CA ARG A 241 -3.71 21.68 -27.56
C ARG A 241 -4.35 22.59 -26.52
N LYS A 242 -5.04 23.66 -26.95
CA LYS A 242 -6.21 24.14 -26.20
C LYS A 242 -7.24 23.01 -26.24
N PRO A 243 -7.66 22.41 -25.11
CA PRO A 243 -8.61 21.31 -25.16
C PRO A 243 -9.94 21.85 -25.67
N GLU A 244 -10.33 21.50 -26.90
CA GLU A 244 -11.72 21.60 -27.33
C GLU A 244 -12.52 20.50 -26.59
N PRO A 245 -13.75 20.80 -26.13
CA PRO A 245 -14.52 19.85 -25.35
C PRO A 245 -15.06 18.75 -26.27
N LYS A 246 -14.40 17.58 -26.30
CA LYS A 246 -14.99 16.34 -26.78
C LYS A 246 -15.66 15.64 -25.59
N ILE A 247 -16.98 15.51 -25.65
CA ILE A 247 -17.76 14.67 -24.73
C ILE A 247 -17.67 13.25 -25.29
N VAL A 248 -16.86 12.39 -24.65
CA VAL A 248 -16.79 10.95 -24.93
C VAL A 248 -16.83 10.19 -23.59
N ALA A 249 -17.42 9.00 -23.63
CA ALA A 249 -17.72 8.03 -22.56
C ALA A 249 -16.74 7.97 -21.35
N PRO A 250 -17.21 7.52 -20.15
CA PRO A 250 -16.48 7.58 -18.88
C PRO A 250 -15.05 7.06 -19.00
N ASP A 251 -14.14 8.01 -18.84
CA ASP A 251 -12.76 7.93 -19.28
C ASP A 251 -11.85 7.31 -18.21
N LYS A 252 -10.96 6.41 -18.64
CA LYS A 252 -10.00 5.72 -17.77
C LYS A 252 -9.01 6.70 -17.15
N ALA A 253 -8.66 7.79 -17.83
CA ALA A 253 -7.81 8.86 -17.31
C ALA A 253 -8.55 9.67 -16.24
N CYS A 254 -9.82 10.02 -16.48
CA CYS A 254 -10.69 10.64 -15.47
C CYS A 254 -10.76 9.77 -14.19
N ALA A 255 -10.96 8.45 -14.32
CA ALA A 255 -10.97 7.51 -13.20
C ALA A 255 -9.59 7.34 -12.53
N ALA A 256 -8.48 7.31 -13.28
CA ALA A 256 -7.14 7.24 -12.73
C ALA A 256 -6.78 8.51 -11.95
N ASN A 257 -7.11 9.69 -12.48
CA ASN A 257 -6.94 10.96 -11.77
C ASN A 257 -7.77 11.02 -10.49
N GLN A 258 -8.99 10.49 -10.48
CA GLN A 258 -9.77 10.33 -9.25
C GLN A 258 -9.01 9.48 -8.23
N ARG A 259 -8.42 8.34 -8.63
CA ARG A 259 -7.59 7.51 -7.75
C ARG A 259 -6.32 8.22 -7.26
N VAL A 260 -5.65 9.00 -8.10
CA VAL A 260 -4.46 9.79 -7.75
C VAL A 260 -4.83 10.88 -6.74
N LEU A 261 -5.92 11.60 -6.98
CA LEU A 261 -6.44 12.62 -6.06
C LEU A 261 -6.84 12.02 -4.72
N MET A 262 -7.50 10.86 -4.73
CA MET A 262 -7.81 10.10 -3.52
C MET A 262 -6.52 9.71 -2.79
N GLY A 263 -5.53 9.13 -3.49
CA GLY A 263 -4.24 8.76 -2.90
C GLY A 263 -3.49 9.93 -2.29
N ALA A 264 -3.45 11.08 -2.97
CA ALA A 264 -2.81 12.28 -2.45
C ALA A 264 -3.53 12.88 -1.23
N LEU A 265 -4.86 12.84 -1.21
CA LEU A 265 -5.64 13.23 -0.03
C LEU A 265 -5.43 12.29 1.14
N GLU A 266 -5.37 10.98 0.88
CA GLU A 266 -5.02 10.01 1.90
C GLU A 266 -3.61 10.25 2.46
N MET A 267 -2.64 10.58 1.61
CA MET A 267 -1.29 10.96 2.06
C MET A 267 -1.31 12.22 2.91
N TYR A 268 -2.07 13.24 2.48
CA TYR A 268 -2.28 14.44 3.26
C TYR A 268 -2.92 14.14 4.64
N PHE A 269 -3.90 13.23 4.72
CA PHE A 269 -4.53 12.81 5.99
C PHE A 269 -3.66 11.94 6.87
N MET A 270 -2.66 11.26 6.30
CA MET A 270 -1.68 10.54 7.11
C MET A 270 -0.71 11.49 7.83
N ASP A 271 -0.42 12.63 7.20
CA ASP A 271 0.52 13.64 7.71
C ASP A 271 -0.17 14.75 8.52
N ASN A 272 -1.48 14.93 8.37
CA ASN A 272 -2.25 15.99 9.04
C ASN A 272 -3.46 15.42 9.78
N GLU A 273 -3.67 15.85 11.04
CA GLU A 273 -4.76 15.41 11.92
C GLU A 273 -6.17 15.86 11.47
N PHE A 274 -6.29 16.74 10.47
CA PHE A 274 -7.59 17.31 10.05
C PHE A 274 -7.74 17.43 8.54
N ALA A 275 -8.94 17.14 8.06
CA ALA A 275 -9.34 17.36 6.68
C ALA A 275 -9.44 18.87 6.34
N PRO A 276 -9.03 19.31 5.13
CA PRO A 276 -9.17 20.70 4.73
C PRO A 276 -10.65 21.06 4.59
N LEU A 277 -11.16 21.98 5.42
CA LEU A 277 -12.56 22.43 5.45
C LEU A 277 -13.09 23.06 4.13
N SER A 278 -12.26 23.14 3.09
CA SER A 278 -12.62 23.72 1.80
C SER A 278 -13.42 22.73 0.96
N SER A 279 -14.68 23.07 0.66
CA SER A 279 -15.50 22.41 -0.36
C SER A 279 -15.16 22.83 -1.79
N ASP A 280 -14.23 23.76 -1.98
CA ASP A 280 -13.75 24.17 -3.29
C ASP A 280 -12.61 23.27 -3.77
N SER A 281 -12.90 22.55 -4.85
CA SER A 281 -12.02 21.57 -5.46
C SER A 281 -10.71 22.14 -5.99
N GLU A 282 -10.71 23.37 -6.49
CA GLU A 282 -9.48 24.02 -6.97
C GLU A 282 -8.56 24.36 -5.81
N THR A 283 -9.13 24.80 -4.69
CA THR A 283 -8.39 25.05 -3.44
C THR A 283 -7.81 23.78 -2.84
N VAL A 284 -8.57 22.68 -2.81
CA VAL A 284 -8.08 21.37 -2.31
C VAL A 284 -6.93 20.86 -3.18
N ILE A 285 -7.09 20.88 -4.50
CA ILE A 285 -6.02 20.45 -5.42
C ILE A 285 -4.79 21.33 -5.28
N LYS A 286 -4.97 22.65 -5.20
CA LYS A 286 -3.87 23.59 -5.00
C LYS A 286 -3.14 23.33 -3.69
N MET A 287 -3.86 23.06 -2.61
CA MET A 287 -3.27 22.69 -1.32
C MET A 287 -2.42 21.42 -1.42
N LEU A 288 -2.93 20.38 -2.07
CA LEU A 288 -2.18 19.13 -2.29
C LEU A 288 -0.91 19.37 -3.11
N VAL A 289 -0.94 20.32 -4.04
CA VAL A 289 0.24 20.75 -4.82
C VAL A 289 1.22 21.56 -3.96
N ASP A 290 0.73 22.58 -3.27
CA ASP A 290 1.54 23.49 -2.43
C ASP A 290 2.25 22.73 -1.30
N GLN A 291 1.59 21.70 -0.75
CA GLN A 291 2.15 20.83 0.29
C GLN A 291 2.87 19.58 -0.26
N LYS A 292 3.07 19.50 -1.57
CA LYS A 292 3.87 18.46 -2.26
C LYS A 292 3.32 17.03 -2.18
N TYR A 293 2.03 16.84 -1.92
CA TYR A 293 1.35 15.55 -2.08
C TYR A 293 1.01 15.26 -3.54
N LEU A 294 0.86 16.31 -4.35
CA LEU A 294 0.77 16.25 -5.80
C LEU A 294 1.88 17.12 -6.39
N LYS A 295 2.48 16.67 -7.50
CA LYS A 295 3.41 17.54 -8.25
C LYS A 295 2.64 18.62 -9.03
N THR A 296 1.50 18.27 -9.60
CA THR A 296 0.58 19.19 -10.27
C THR A 296 -0.87 18.78 -10.06
N GLY A 297 -1.78 19.74 -10.11
CA GLY A 297 -3.20 19.46 -10.01
C GLY A 297 -3.74 18.73 -11.25
N PRO A 298 -4.26 17.50 -11.13
CA PRO A 298 -4.83 16.81 -12.28
C PRO A 298 -6.08 17.55 -12.76
N VAL A 299 -6.23 17.63 -14.08
CA VAL A 299 -7.37 18.26 -14.74
C VAL A 299 -8.14 17.16 -15.47
N CYS A 300 -9.45 17.14 -15.30
CA CYS A 300 -10.31 16.16 -15.93
C CYS A 300 -10.34 16.44 -17.44
N GLU A 301 -9.91 15.50 -18.27
CA GLU A 301 -9.78 15.69 -19.73
C GLU A 301 -11.13 15.99 -20.40
N ASN A 302 -12.20 15.44 -19.84
CA ASN A 302 -13.60 15.74 -20.20
C ASN A 302 -14.09 17.12 -19.70
N LYS A 303 -13.18 17.98 -19.23
CA LYS A 303 -13.46 19.28 -18.59
C LYS A 303 -14.45 19.21 -17.43
N GLY A 304 -14.62 18.02 -16.85
CA GLY A 304 -15.38 17.89 -15.64
C GLY A 304 -14.61 18.56 -14.49
N LYS A 305 -15.33 19.03 -13.50
CA LYS A 305 -14.70 19.45 -12.26
C LYS A 305 -14.59 18.23 -11.38
N TYR A 306 -13.41 17.98 -10.83
CA TYR A 306 -13.32 17.09 -9.69
C TYR A 306 -14.13 17.72 -8.57
N ILE A 307 -14.96 16.93 -7.93
CA ILE A 307 -15.79 17.33 -6.80
C ILE A 307 -15.32 16.44 -5.68
N PHE A 308 -14.66 17.08 -4.72
CA PHE A 308 -14.27 16.46 -3.48
C PHE A 308 -15.49 16.53 -2.59
N THR A 309 -16.27 15.46 -2.64
CA THR A 309 -17.38 15.32 -1.70
C THR A 309 -16.78 14.67 -0.48
N LEU A 310 -16.80 15.36 0.65
CA LEU A 310 -16.68 14.65 1.92
C LEU A 310 -17.88 13.71 1.94
N ALA A 311 -17.64 12.43 1.68
CA ALA A 311 -18.74 11.48 1.62
C ALA A 311 -19.49 11.58 2.95
N GLU A 312 -20.83 11.58 2.92
CA GLU A 312 -21.61 12.02 4.08
C GLU A 312 -21.30 11.17 5.32
N GLY A 313 -20.46 11.72 6.20
CA GLY A 313 -19.99 11.07 7.42
C GLY A 313 -18.56 10.51 7.36
N GLU A 314 -17.81 10.74 6.30
CA GLU A 314 -16.39 10.41 6.14
C GLU A 314 -15.41 11.53 6.51
N GLU A 315 -14.17 11.13 6.84
CA GLU A 315 -12.88 11.83 6.86
C GLU A 315 -12.02 11.54 5.61
N TYR A 316 -12.54 10.81 4.63
CA TYR A 316 -12.02 10.79 3.26
C TYR A 316 -12.96 11.53 2.31
N TYR A 317 -12.37 12.05 1.26
CA TYR A 317 -13.13 12.63 0.16
C TYR A 317 -13.34 11.56 -0.89
N ASP A 318 -14.60 11.37 -1.28
CA ASP A 318 -14.89 10.77 -2.55
C ASP A 318 -14.56 11.80 -3.63
N VAL A 319 -13.74 11.37 -4.59
CA VAL A 319 -13.33 12.22 -5.71
C VAL A 319 -14.15 11.77 -6.89
N SER A 320 -15.29 12.42 -7.07
CA SER A 320 -16.06 12.28 -8.30
C SER A 320 -15.58 13.31 -9.32
N CYS A 321 -15.63 13.01 -10.62
CA CYS A 321 -15.57 14.08 -11.62
C CYS A 321 -16.98 14.27 -12.20
N SER A 322 -17.37 15.52 -12.46
CA SER A 322 -18.59 15.81 -13.20
C SER A 322 -18.59 15.25 -14.65
N CYS A 323 -17.49 14.62 -15.08
CA CYS A 323 -17.38 13.80 -16.29
C CYS A 323 -18.20 12.49 -16.21
N GLY A 324 -18.60 12.04 -15.01
CA GLY A 324 -19.35 10.80 -14.81
C GLY A 324 -18.52 9.52 -14.87
N ALA A 325 -17.19 9.60 -14.88
CA ALA A 325 -16.31 8.43 -14.75
C ALA A 325 -16.35 7.91 -13.32
N ASP A 326 -16.44 6.59 -13.21
CA ASP A 326 -16.56 5.83 -11.98
C ASP A 326 -15.26 5.03 -11.78
N PRO A 327 -14.54 5.23 -10.67
CA PRO A 327 -13.26 4.57 -10.44
C PRO A 327 -13.42 3.08 -10.08
N GLU A 328 -14.63 2.62 -9.75
CA GLU A 328 -14.94 1.25 -9.31
C GLU A 328 -15.50 0.35 -10.43
N LYS A 329 -15.96 0.92 -11.56
CA LYS A 329 -16.39 0.12 -12.72
C LYS A 329 -15.19 -0.29 -13.59
N GLN A 330 -14.71 -1.53 -13.40
CA GLN A 330 -13.97 -2.22 -14.47
C GLN A 330 -14.94 -2.52 -15.62
N SER A 331 -14.71 -1.91 -16.78
CA SER A 331 -15.57 -2.15 -17.95
C SER A 331 -15.31 -3.56 -18.48
N ALA A 332 -16.34 -4.40 -18.41
CA ALA A 332 -16.48 -5.59 -19.22
C ALA A 332 -16.25 -5.21 -20.68
N SER A 333 -15.41 -6.00 -21.36
CA SER A 333 -15.13 -5.88 -22.78
C SER A 333 -16.42 -5.98 -23.60
N ILE A 334 -16.91 -4.85 -24.09
CA ILE A 334 -17.86 -4.81 -25.21
C ILE A 334 -17.18 -4.03 -26.32
N GLY A 335 -16.88 -4.74 -27.40
CA GLY A 335 -16.27 -4.18 -28.58
C GLY A 335 -17.20 -3.22 -29.27
N GLU A 336 -16.65 -2.06 -29.65
CA GLU A 336 -17.08 -1.31 -30.81
C GLU A 336 -15.84 -0.78 -31.52
N THR A 337 -15.62 -1.29 -32.72
CA THR A 337 -14.81 -0.71 -33.78
C THR A 337 -15.28 0.71 -34.08
N LYS A 338 -14.67 1.69 -33.43
CA LYS A 338 -14.48 3.04 -33.96
C LYS A 338 -12.98 3.25 -33.99
N GLU A 339 -12.45 3.68 -35.14
CA GLU A 339 -11.05 4.09 -35.26
C GLU A 339 -10.74 5.04 -34.11
N LYS A 340 -9.98 4.56 -33.12
CA LYS A 340 -9.52 5.37 -32.00
C LYS A 340 -8.62 6.43 -32.61
N GLU A 341 -9.06 7.68 -32.57
CA GLU A 341 -8.11 8.79 -32.72
C GLU A 341 -6.95 8.55 -31.75
N PRO A 342 -5.70 8.73 -32.18
CA PRO A 342 -4.54 8.50 -31.33
C PRO A 342 -4.62 9.40 -30.09
N GLU A 343 -4.45 8.78 -28.93
CA GLU A 343 -4.54 9.38 -27.59
C GLU A 343 -3.64 10.63 -27.46
N PHE A 344 -2.46 10.55 -28.06
CA PHE A 344 -1.48 11.63 -28.12
C PHE A 344 -1.36 12.22 -29.53
N SER A 345 -1.06 13.52 -29.62
CA SER A 345 -0.84 14.17 -30.91
C SER A 345 0.38 13.57 -31.64
N PRO A 346 0.41 13.57 -32.98
CA PRO A 346 1.58 13.12 -33.73
C PRO A 346 2.86 13.85 -33.34
N GLU A 347 2.75 15.12 -32.94
CA GLU A 347 3.87 15.93 -32.43
C GLU A 347 4.42 15.39 -31.10
N VAL A 348 3.54 15.03 -30.16
CA VAL A 348 3.93 14.41 -28.88
C VAL A 348 4.56 13.04 -29.13
N MET A 349 3.92 12.20 -29.94
CA MET A 349 4.44 10.88 -30.27
C MET A 349 5.80 10.96 -30.96
N LYS A 350 5.98 11.94 -31.86
CA LYS A 350 7.27 12.20 -32.49
C LYS A 350 8.33 12.64 -31.48
N LYS A 351 8.01 13.53 -30.55
CA LYS A 351 8.95 13.94 -29.48
C LYS A 351 9.35 12.77 -28.58
N ILE A 352 8.39 11.91 -28.23
CA ILE A 352 8.65 10.70 -27.43
C ILE A 352 9.57 9.75 -28.22
N ASP A 353 9.23 9.47 -29.48
CA ASP A 353 10.03 8.59 -30.34
C ASP A 353 11.46 9.12 -30.55
N GLU A 354 11.61 10.42 -30.77
CA GLU A 354 12.91 11.08 -30.91
C GLU A 354 13.71 11.00 -29.60
N TYR A 355 13.05 11.21 -28.45
CA TYR A 355 13.70 11.09 -27.16
C TYR A 355 14.13 9.65 -26.85
N ILE A 356 13.26 8.64 -27.04
CA ILE A 356 13.59 7.23 -26.81
C ILE A 356 14.79 6.78 -27.66
N LYS A 357 14.97 7.36 -28.86
CA LYS A 357 16.10 7.07 -29.76
C LYS A 357 17.34 7.94 -29.50
N SER A 358 17.26 8.90 -28.58
CA SER A 358 18.33 9.86 -28.32
C SER A 358 19.41 9.31 -27.37
N GLU A 359 20.61 9.88 -27.44
CA GLU A 359 21.66 9.64 -26.44
C GLU A 359 21.25 10.09 -25.03
N ALA A 360 20.38 11.11 -24.92
CA ALA A 360 19.88 11.58 -23.64
C ALA A 360 19.09 10.50 -22.89
N TYR A 361 18.24 9.73 -23.58
CA TYR A 361 17.51 8.62 -22.96
C TYR A 361 18.45 7.49 -22.48
N VAL A 362 19.55 7.24 -23.21
CA VAL A 362 20.57 6.26 -22.79
C VAL A 362 21.28 6.72 -21.51
N GLU A 363 21.68 7.99 -21.45
CA GLU A 363 22.31 8.56 -20.25
C GLU A 363 21.34 8.64 -19.07
N ASP A 364 20.06 8.96 -19.30
CA ASP A 364 19.05 9.00 -18.25
C ASP A 364 18.81 7.62 -17.63
N LYS A 365 18.72 6.56 -18.44
CA LYS A 365 18.64 5.17 -17.95
C LYS A 365 19.84 4.77 -17.10
N LYS A 366 21.03 5.25 -17.47
CA LYS A 366 22.27 5.00 -16.74
C LYS A 366 22.30 5.76 -15.42
N GLU A 367 21.91 7.02 -15.42
CA GLU A 367 21.81 7.86 -14.21
C GLU A 367 20.79 7.30 -13.22
N ILE A 368 19.61 6.85 -13.68
CA ILE A 368 18.61 6.15 -12.84
C ILE A 368 19.25 4.94 -12.13
N ASN A 369 19.98 4.11 -12.87
CA ASN A 369 20.67 2.96 -12.29
C ASN A 369 21.75 3.34 -11.26
N VAL A 370 22.51 4.41 -11.54
CA VAL A 370 23.53 4.93 -10.62
C VAL A 370 22.88 5.42 -9.33
N ILE A 371 21.76 6.14 -9.41
CA ILE A 371 21.01 6.61 -8.25
C ILE A 371 20.50 5.41 -7.43
N PHE A 372 19.97 4.36 -8.07
CA PHE A 372 19.58 3.13 -7.37
C PHE A 372 20.76 2.44 -6.67
N ASP A 373 21.93 2.38 -7.31
CA ASP A 373 23.14 1.82 -6.70
C ASP A 373 23.62 2.65 -5.50
N GLU A 374 23.40 3.96 -5.50
CA GLU A 374 23.65 4.83 -4.35
C GLU A 374 22.64 4.61 -3.23
N MET A 375 21.34 4.56 -3.55
CA MET A 375 20.28 4.24 -2.58
C MET A 375 20.56 2.91 -1.85
N LEU A 376 20.95 1.87 -2.58
CA LEU A 376 21.26 0.54 -1.99
C LEU A 376 22.47 0.54 -1.03
N LYS A 377 23.34 1.55 -1.09
CA LYS A 377 24.50 1.71 -0.20
C LYS A 377 24.17 2.51 1.06
N ILE A 378 23.07 3.27 1.07
CA ILE A 378 22.65 4.05 2.22
C ILE A 378 22.06 3.10 3.26
N ASP A 379 22.58 3.17 4.49
CA ASP A 379 21.94 2.53 5.63
C ASP A 379 20.91 3.49 6.25
N PRO A 380 19.60 3.27 6.04
CA PRO A 380 18.57 4.22 6.46
C PRO A 380 18.42 4.30 7.99
N TYR A 381 19.00 3.37 8.74
CA TYR A 381 18.86 3.28 10.19
C TYR A 381 19.93 4.05 10.97
N THR A 382 20.74 4.86 10.27
CA THR A 382 21.83 5.64 10.86
C THR A 382 21.70 7.13 10.56
N THR A 383 22.25 7.98 11.43
CA THR A 383 22.32 9.43 11.19
C THR A 383 23.17 9.78 9.97
N THR A 384 24.24 9.03 9.70
CA THR A 384 25.03 9.17 8.47
C THR A 384 24.19 8.83 7.23
N GLY A 385 23.31 7.85 7.35
CA GLY A 385 22.34 7.50 6.30
C GLY A 385 21.38 8.62 5.97
N ASP A 386 20.88 9.36 6.97
CA ASP A 386 20.03 10.55 6.76
C ASP A 386 20.72 11.62 5.92
N GLU A 387 21.95 11.95 6.29
CA GLU A 387 22.72 12.97 5.58
C GLU A 387 22.99 12.55 4.14
N ALA A 388 23.31 11.26 3.92
CA ALA A 388 23.50 10.71 2.58
C ALA A 388 22.19 10.74 1.76
N ALA A 389 21.06 10.38 2.38
CA ALA A 389 19.75 10.42 1.75
C ALA A 389 19.32 11.84 1.39
N GLY A 390 19.57 12.82 2.26
CA GLY A 390 19.31 14.24 1.99
C GLY A 390 20.11 14.75 0.80
N LYS A 391 21.42 14.48 0.75
CA LYS A 391 22.28 14.84 -0.39
C LYS A 391 21.82 14.19 -1.69
N LEU A 392 21.39 12.93 -1.64
CA LEU A 392 20.89 12.22 -2.82
C LEU A 392 19.54 12.78 -3.27
N ALA A 393 18.64 13.13 -2.35
CA ALA A 393 17.38 13.79 -2.65
C ALA A 393 17.61 15.14 -3.35
N GLU A 394 18.53 15.98 -2.83
CA GLU A 394 18.91 17.25 -3.46
C GLU A 394 19.48 17.05 -4.87
N ARG A 395 20.30 16.01 -5.10
CA ARG A 395 20.80 15.66 -6.43
C ARG A 395 19.69 15.22 -7.38
N ILE A 396 18.72 14.44 -6.91
CA ILE A 396 17.56 14.02 -7.72
C ILE A 396 16.74 15.26 -8.10
N GLU A 397 16.40 16.11 -7.13
CA GLU A 397 15.61 17.34 -7.35
C GLU A 397 16.32 18.32 -8.29
N SER A 398 17.64 18.48 -8.19
CA SER A 398 18.44 19.35 -9.05
C SER A 398 18.95 18.69 -10.34
N ASN A 399 18.55 17.44 -10.62
CA ASN A 399 18.99 16.73 -11.82
C ASN A 399 18.49 17.44 -13.08
N LYS A 400 19.30 17.47 -14.15
CA LYS A 400 18.92 18.09 -15.42
C LYS A 400 17.88 17.28 -16.19
N SER A 401 17.80 15.98 -15.94
CA SER A 401 16.83 15.10 -16.59
C SER A 401 15.50 15.11 -15.85
N THR A 402 14.45 15.56 -16.54
CA THR A 402 13.08 15.46 -16.05
C THR A 402 12.65 13.99 -15.87
N LEU A 403 13.18 13.06 -16.67
CA LEU A 403 12.87 11.64 -16.51
C LEU A 403 13.39 11.11 -15.17
N VAL A 404 14.63 11.47 -14.81
CA VAL A 404 15.22 11.13 -13.50
C VAL A 404 14.39 11.73 -12.36
N GLN A 405 14.05 13.02 -12.42
CA GLN A 405 13.21 13.68 -11.41
C GLN A 405 11.80 13.06 -11.30
N TYR A 406 11.27 12.54 -12.40
CA TYR A 406 9.94 11.96 -12.46
C TYR A 406 9.91 10.56 -11.84
N LEU A 407 10.87 9.71 -12.21
CA LEU A 407 10.88 8.28 -11.87
C LEU A 407 11.52 7.98 -10.51
N MET A 408 12.45 8.80 -10.03
CA MET A 408 13.12 8.53 -8.77
C MET A 408 12.25 8.97 -7.57
N MET A 409 12.06 8.06 -6.61
CA MET A 409 11.47 8.41 -5.32
C MET A 409 12.40 9.32 -4.50
N ASN A 410 11.84 10.10 -3.57
CA ASN A 410 12.65 10.87 -2.63
C ASN A 410 13.23 9.95 -1.53
N PRO A 411 14.56 9.68 -1.51
CA PRO A 411 15.16 8.76 -0.55
C PRO A 411 15.12 9.29 0.88
N GLN A 412 15.16 10.61 1.08
CA GLN A 412 15.19 11.21 2.41
C GLN A 412 13.88 10.95 3.17
N SER A 413 12.73 11.22 2.52
CA SER A 413 11.42 11.00 3.14
C SER A 413 11.18 9.52 3.43
N PHE A 414 11.51 8.66 2.46
CA PHE A 414 11.34 7.21 2.61
C PHE A 414 12.18 6.66 3.76
N TYR A 415 13.48 6.95 3.80
CA TYR A 415 14.38 6.41 4.84
C TYR A 415 14.13 6.99 6.23
N LYS A 416 13.74 8.27 6.33
CA LYS A 416 13.26 8.85 7.59
C LYS A 416 12.09 8.03 8.16
N THR A 417 11.11 7.70 7.30
CA THR A 417 9.94 6.92 7.70
C THR A 417 10.32 5.52 8.21
N LEU A 418 11.27 4.85 7.55
CA LEU A 418 11.78 3.54 7.99
C LEU A 418 12.41 3.62 9.38
N ARG A 419 13.31 4.60 9.60
CA ARG A 419 14.01 4.76 10.88
C ARG A 419 13.07 5.13 12.02
N GLU A 420 12.17 6.09 11.81
CA GLU A 420 11.22 6.51 12.84
C GLU A 420 10.30 5.35 13.26
N ASN A 421 9.92 4.50 12.30
CA ASN A 421 9.15 3.31 12.60
C ASN A 421 9.97 2.26 13.38
N GLN A 422 11.23 2.01 12.99
CA GLN A 422 12.13 1.11 13.71
C GLN A 422 12.31 1.58 15.16
N GLN A 423 12.59 2.86 15.38
CA GLN A 423 12.74 3.45 16.71
C GLN A 423 11.47 3.27 17.56
N ARG A 424 10.29 3.54 16.97
CA ARG A 424 8.99 3.37 17.65
C ARG A 424 8.78 1.93 18.13
N ILE A 425 9.17 0.95 17.32
CA ILE A 425 9.05 -0.47 17.65
C ILE A 425 10.08 -0.86 18.71
N ASP A 426 11.33 -0.42 18.59
CA ASP A 426 12.37 -0.70 19.58
C ASP A 426 12.01 -0.12 20.96
N ASP A 427 11.42 1.07 21.02
CA ASP A 427 10.93 1.68 22.25
C ASP A 427 9.79 0.87 22.88
N LEU A 428 8.85 0.36 22.07
CA LEU A 428 7.80 -0.54 22.56
C LEU A 428 8.38 -1.85 23.10
N VAL A 429 9.31 -2.48 22.37
CA VAL A 429 9.96 -3.74 22.81
C VAL A 429 10.70 -3.55 24.12
N LYS A 430 11.41 -2.42 24.27
CA LYS A 430 12.07 -2.06 25.54
C LYS A 430 11.06 -1.91 26.68
N LYS A 431 9.93 -1.25 26.43
CA LYS A 431 8.84 -1.08 27.41
C LYS A 431 8.21 -2.42 27.82
N LEU A 432 8.05 -3.36 26.89
CA LEU A 432 7.53 -4.70 27.16
C LEU A 432 8.51 -5.59 27.96
N SER A 433 9.80 -5.27 27.93
CA SER A 433 10.85 -5.98 28.66
C SER A 433 11.06 -5.47 30.10
N GLN A 434 10.32 -4.43 30.50
CA GLN A 434 10.32 -3.82 31.84
C GLN A 434 9.09 -4.23 32.65
#